data_AF-A0A920DR72-F1
#
_entry.id   AF-A0A920DR72-F1
#
_cell.length_a   1.000
_cell.length_b   1.000
_cell.length_c   1.000
_cell.angle_alpha   90.00
_cell.angle_beta   90.00
_cell.angle_gamma   90.00
#
_symmetry.space_group_name_H-M   'P 1'
#
loop_
_entity.id
_entity.type
_entity.pdbx_description
1 polymer ?
#
loop_
_entity_poly.entity_id
_entity_poly.type
_entity_poly.pdbx_seq_one_letter_code
_entity_poly.pdbx_strand_id
1 'polypeptide(L)' 'MARKIHFQADSDAIISKGIVAILLNILNDRSPNEILSADMSFIDEIGLKEHLSPNRANGLSSMLKQIKFLCSSI' A
#
# COMPACT_ATOMS: atom_id res chain seq x y z
N MET A 1 -20.05 13.88 4.59
CA MET A 1 -19.21 12.66 4.61
C MET A 1 -18.02 12.89 3.68
N ALA A 2 -16.80 12.56 4.11
CA ALA A 2 -15.63 12.62 3.23
C ALA A 2 -15.70 11.51 2.17
N ARG A 3 -15.26 11.78 0.94
CA ARG A 3 -15.17 10.78 -0.14
C ARG A 3 -14.13 9.73 0.26
N LYS A 4 -14.52 8.46 0.30
CA LYS A 4 -13.63 7.32 0.56
C LYS A 4 -13.08 6.78 -0.76
N ILE A 5 -11.88 6.21 -0.71
CA ILE A 5 -11.25 5.51 -1.83
C ILE A 5 -11.33 4.00 -1.61
N HIS A 6 -11.60 3.28 -2.69
CA HIS A 6 -11.47 1.84 -2.76
C HIS A 6 -10.53 1.48 -3.90
N PHE A 7 -9.44 0.81 -3.56
CA PHE A 7 -8.48 0.29 -4.51
C PHE A 7 -8.76 -1.19 -4.79
N GLN A 8 -8.47 -1.59 -6.02
CA GLN A 8 -8.29 -2.98 -6.40
C GLN A 8 -6.92 -3.14 -7.06
N ALA A 9 -6.27 -4.25 -6.76
CA ALA A 9 -4.98 -4.60 -7.34
C ALA A 9 -4.87 -6.12 -7.44
N ASP A 10 -4.08 -6.58 -8.40
CA ASP A 10 -3.77 -7.99 -8.60
C ASP A 10 -2.31 -8.17 -9.02
N SER A 11 -1.79 -9.39 -8.92
CA SER A 11 -0.45 -9.77 -9.37
C SER A 11 -0.36 -11.26 -9.71
N ASP A 12 0.34 -11.61 -10.79
CA ASP A 12 0.64 -13.01 -11.13
C ASP A 12 1.54 -13.69 -10.08
N ALA A 13 2.34 -12.90 -9.37
CA ALA A 13 3.22 -13.41 -8.33
C ALA A 13 2.47 -13.52 -6.99
N ILE A 14 2.37 -14.73 -6.44
CA ILE A 14 1.60 -15.02 -5.22
C ILE A 14 2.02 -14.17 -4.01
N ILE A 15 3.34 -13.94 -3.84
CA ILE A 15 3.87 -13.12 -2.74
C ILE A 15 3.51 -11.64 -2.94
N SER A 16 3.66 -11.12 -4.16
CA SER A 16 3.27 -9.74 -4.47
C SER A 16 1.77 -9.52 -4.30
N LYS A 17 0.95 -10.52 -4.66
CA LYS A 17 -0.51 -10.54 -4.42
C LYS A 17 -0.83 -10.46 -2.92
N GLY A 18 -0.13 -11.24 -2.09
CA GLY A 18 -0.29 -11.17 -0.63
C GLY A 18 0.08 -9.81 -0.05
N ILE A 19 1.21 -9.24 -0.47
CA ILE A 19 1.68 -7.93 -0.01
C ILE A 19 0.67 -6.83 -0.35
N VAL A 20 0.19 -6.80 -1.60
CA VAL A 20 -0.78 -5.77 -2.01
C VAL A 20 -2.10 -5.95 -1.28
N ALA A 21 -2.56 -7.18 -1.05
CA ALA A 21 -3.77 -7.45 -0.27
C ALA A 21 -3.67 -6.89 1.17
N ILE A 22 -2.51 -7.02 1.83
CA ILE A 22 -2.29 -6.43 3.16
C ILE A 22 -2.40 -4.90 3.08
N LEU A 23 -1.76 -4.27 2.09
CA LEU A 23 -1.87 -2.81 1.90
C LEU A 23 -3.31 -2.36 1.67
N LEU A 24 -4.05 -3.04 0.79
CA LEU A 24 -5.43 -2.67 0.46
C LEU A 24 -6.36 -2.79 1.67
N ASN A 25 -6.18 -3.82 2.51
CA ASN A 25 -6.93 -3.94 3.76
C ASN A 25 -6.72 -2.77 4.71
N ILE A 26 -5.53 -2.16 4.71
CA ILE A 26 -5.20 -1.05 5.61
C ILE A 26 -5.70 0.28 5.03
N LEU A 27 -5.65 0.45 3.71
CA LEU A 27 -5.85 1.74 3.02
C LEU A 27 -7.28 1.95 2.48
N ASN A 28 -8.01 0.88 2.18
CA ASN A 28 -9.40 1.01 1.75
C ASN A 28 -10.26 1.64 2.85
N ASP A 29 -11.39 2.22 2.43
CA ASP A 29 -12.35 2.88 3.31
C ASP A 29 -11.86 4.18 3.98
N ARG A 30 -10.71 4.68 3.53
CA ARG A 30 -10.11 5.95 3.95
C ARG A 30 -10.31 7.04 2.91
N SER A 31 -10.32 8.29 3.36
CA SER A 31 -10.27 9.47 2.49
C SER A 31 -8.87 9.67 1.90
N PRO A 32 -8.74 10.42 0.78
CA PRO A 32 -7.43 10.73 0.18
C PRO A 32 -6.46 11.34 1.21
N ASN A 33 -6.93 12.27 2.04
CA ASN A 33 -6.11 12.92 3.06
C ASN A 33 -5.60 11.95 4.12
N GLU A 34 -6.44 11.02 4.57
CA GLU A 34 -6.03 9.98 5.52
C GLU A 34 -4.99 9.02 4.92
N ILE A 35 -5.09 8.71 3.62
CA ILE A 35 -4.11 7.86 2.93
C ILE A 35 -2.77 8.59 2.74
N LEU A 36 -2.81 9.89 2.43
CA LEU A 36 -1.61 10.71 2.27
C LEU A 36 -0.88 10.86 3.61
N SER A 37 -1.61 11.12 4.69
CA SER A 37 -1.09 11.28 6.05
C SER A 37 -0.81 9.97 6.78
N ALA A 38 -1.26 8.83 6.25
CA ALA A 38 -1.01 7.54 6.86
C ALA A 38 0.50 7.28 6.98
N ASP A 39 0.91 6.96 8.21
CA ASP A 39 2.24 6.51 8.54
C ASP A 39 2.41 5.06 8.08
N MET A 40 3.44 4.83 7.27
CA MET A 40 3.77 3.52 6.71
C MET A 40 4.94 2.85 7.44
N SER A 41 5.43 3.47 8.53
CA SER A 41 6.45 2.92 9.42
C SER A 41 6.10 1.52 9.92
N PHE A 42 4.82 1.20 10.10
CA PHE A 42 4.35 -0.12 10.52
C PHE A 42 4.89 -1.27 9.65
N ILE A 43 5.16 -1.01 8.36
CA ILE A 43 5.72 -2.02 7.43
C ILE A 43 7.12 -2.43 7.86
N ASP A 44 7.90 -1.47 8.37
CA ASP A 44 9.22 -1.69 8.92
C ASP A 44 9.12 -2.29 10.33
N GLU A 45 8.20 -1.80 11.17
CA GLU A 45 8.02 -2.28 12.56
C GLU A 45 7.62 -3.76 12.65
N ILE A 46 6.78 -4.25 11.73
CA ILE A 46 6.38 -5.66 11.70
C ILE A 46 7.44 -6.56 11.02
N GLY A 47 8.58 -6.00 10.60
CA GLY A 47 9.64 -6.75 9.91
C GLY A 47 9.25 -7.24 8.52
N LEU A 48 8.18 -6.70 7.91
CA LEU A 48 7.66 -7.22 6.64
C LEU A 48 8.74 -7.17 5.54
N LYS A 49 9.53 -6.10 5.48
CA LYS A 49 10.60 -5.95 4.48
C LYS A 49 11.72 -6.98 4.66
N GLU A 50 11.99 -7.44 5.87
CA GLU A 50 13.06 -8.40 6.17
C GLU A 50 12.75 -9.79 5.60
N HIS A 51 11.47 -10.12 5.45
CA HIS A 51 11.00 -11.36 4.84
C HIS A 51 10.88 -11.29 3.32
N LEU A 52 11.21 -10.14 2.72
CA LEU A 52 11.12 -9.92 1.28
C LEU A 52 12.51 -9.87 0.66
N SER A 53 12.68 -10.57 -0.46
CA SER A 53 13.85 -10.32 -1.31
C SER A 53 13.91 -8.84 -1.74
N PRO A 54 15.09 -8.27 -2.02
CA PRO A 54 15.24 -6.86 -2.39
C PRO A 54 14.26 -6.38 -3.49
N ASN A 55 14.07 -7.15 -4.55
CA ASN A 55 13.14 -6.79 -5.63
C ASN A 55 11.68 -6.66 -5.16
N ARG A 56 11.26 -7.47 -4.20
CA ARG A 56 9.89 -7.47 -3.65
C ARG A 56 9.67 -6.30 -2.69
N ALA A 57 10.65 -5.99 -1.85
CA ALA A 57 10.62 -4.80 -0.99
C ALA A 57 10.59 -3.49 -1.81
N ASN A 58 11.33 -3.46 -2.92
CA ASN A 58 11.29 -2.36 -3.87
C ASN A 58 9.91 -2.25 -4.55
N GLY A 59 9.33 -3.38 -4.97
CA GLY A 59 7.96 -3.43 -5.50
C GLY A 59 6.93 -2.87 -4.53
N LEU A 60 6.99 -3.25 -3.25
CA LEU A 60 6.14 -2.70 -2.19
C LEU A 60 6.27 -1.18 -2.08
N SER A 61 7.50 -0.68 -2.04
CA SER A 61 7.77 0.76 -1.96
C SER A 61 7.22 1.53 -3.16
N SER A 62 7.32 0.95 -4.37
CA SER A 62 6.76 1.53 -5.59
C SER A 62 5.23 1.56 -5.58
N MET A 63 4.57 0.49 -5.10
CA MET A 63 3.11 0.46 -4.98
C MET A 63 2.60 1.54 -4.02
N LEU A 64 3.26 1.73 -2.87
CA LEU A 64 2.91 2.80 -1.92
C LEU A 64 3.04 4.19 -2.54
N LYS A 65 4.12 4.44 -3.27
CA LYS A 65 4.31 5.71 -4.01
C LYS A 65 3.19 5.92 -5.02
N GLN A 66 2.81 4.89 -5.77
CA GLN A 66 1.73 4.97 -6.75
C GLN A 66 0.38 5.29 -6.08
N ILE A 67 0.06 4.64 -4.96
CA ILE A 67 -1.18 4.88 -4.22
C ILE A 67 -1.23 6.32 -3.70
N LYS A 68 -0.15 6.80 -3.06
CA LYS A 68 -0.09 8.19 -2.58
C LYS A 68 -0.17 9.19 -3.74
N PHE A 69 0.48 8.92 -4.86
CA PHE A 69 0.41 9.76 -6.05
C PHE A 69 -1.03 9.87 -6.58
N LEU A 70 -1.75 8.76 -6.72
CA LEU A 70 -3.15 8.75 -7.14
C LEU A 70 -4.05 9.55 -6.20
N CYS A 71 -3.82 9.47 -4.88
CA CYS A 71 -4.57 10.23 -3.89
C CYS A 71 -4.26 11.73 -3.92
N SER A 72 -3.04 12.13 -4.29
CA SER A 72 -2.66 13.54 -4.40
C SER A 72 -3.24 14.25 -5.61
N SER A 73 -3.77 13.49 -6.58
CA SER A 73 -4.25 14.00 -7.87
C SER A 73 -5.78 14.12 -7.95
N ILE A 74 -6.50 13.88 -6.84
CA ILE A 74 -7.97 13.90 -6.74
C ILE A 74 -8.44 14.76 -5.58
#